data_AF-A0A963W4X3-F1
#
_entry.id   AF-A0A963W4X3-F1
#
_cell.length_a   1.000
_cell.length_b   1.000
_cell.length_c   1.000
_cell.angle_alpha   90.00
_cell.angle_beta   90.00
_cell.angle_gamma   90.00
#
_symmetry.space_group_name_H-M   'P 1'
#
loop_
_entity.id
_entity.type
_entity.pdbx_description
1 polymer ?
#
loop_
_entity_poly.entity_id
_entity_poly.type
_entity_poly.pdbx_seq_one_letter_code
_entity_poly.pdbx_strand_id
1 'polypeptide(L)' 'MNGAPSAVFDEMLDEHGQVRPAYRGYLSWLDEQDQTWLRKQGAKAESVFRRTGITFNVYGQAAGEERLIPFDMIPRII' A
#
# COMPACT_ATOMS: atom_id res chain seq x y z
N MET A 1 4.96 -35.18 -4.81
CA MET A 1 3.76 -34.35 -5.04
C MET A 1 4.11 -32.93 -4.63
N ASN A 2 4.62 -32.12 -5.56
CA ASN A 2 4.93 -30.71 -5.28
C ASN A 2 3.78 -29.87 -5.86
N GLY A 3 2.81 -29.52 -5.02
CA GLY A 3 1.81 -28.52 -5.37
C GLY A 3 2.50 -27.17 -5.41
N ALA A 4 2.65 -26.59 -6.60
CA ALA A 4 2.98 -25.18 -6.72
C ALA A 4 1.93 -24.39 -5.93
N PRO A 5 2.31 -23.40 -5.10
CA PRO A 5 1.33 -22.56 -4.41
C PRO A 5 0.38 -22.00 -5.46
N SER A 6 -0.94 -22.15 -5.27
CA SER A 6 -1.91 -21.45 -6.12
C SER A 6 -1.56 -19.98 -6.06
N ALA A 7 -1.46 -19.31 -7.22
CA ALA A 7 -1.22 -17.89 -7.26
C ALA A 7 -2.18 -17.19 -6.30
N VAL A 8 -1.63 -16.44 -5.34
CA VAL A 8 -2.43 -15.65 -4.40
C VAL A 8 -3.26 -14.67 -5.24
N PHE A 9 -4.53 -14.46 -4.86
CA PHE A 9 -5.37 -13.51 -5.56
C PHE A 9 -4.78 -12.10 -5.43
N ASP A 10 -4.55 -11.44 -6.56
CA ASP A 10 -4.11 -10.06 -6.64
C ASP A 10 -5.30 -9.16 -7.01
N GLU A 11 -5.51 -8.09 -6.23
CA GLU A 11 -6.60 -7.15 -6.42
C GLU A 11 -6.49 -6.34 -7.71
N MET A 12 -5.27 -6.11 -8.22
CA MET A 12 -4.99 -5.32 -9.43
C MET A 12 -4.81 -6.19 -10.67
N LEU A 13 -4.15 -7.34 -10.54
CA LEU A 13 -3.80 -8.25 -11.63
C LEU A 13 -4.68 -9.49 -11.63
N ASP A 14 -5.08 -9.94 -12.82
CA ASP A 14 -5.71 -11.23 -13.00
C ASP A 14 -4.69 -12.38 -13.10
N GLU A 15 -5.19 -13.59 -13.27
CA GLU A 15 -4.36 -14.81 -13.40
C GLU A 15 -3.45 -14.83 -14.63
N HIS A 16 -3.68 -13.92 -15.59
CA HIS A 16 -2.88 -13.72 -16.79
C HIS A 16 -1.95 -12.49 -16.69
N GLY A 17 -1.89 -11.84 -15.52
CA GLY A 17 -1.10 -10.63 -15.29
C GLY A 17 -1.70 -9.38 -15.94
N GLN A 18 -2.97 -9.40 -16.34
CA GLN A 18 -3.66 -8.24 -16.90
C GLN A 18 -4.36 -7.43 -15.80
N VAL A 19 -4.46 -6.12 -16.02
CA VAL A 19 -5.08 -5.22 -15.06
C VAL A 19 -6.60 -5.39 -15.06
N ARG A 20 -7.15 -5.70 -13.89
CA ARG A 20 -8.58 -5.87 -13.66
C ARG A 20 -9.34 -4.57 -13.95
N PRO A 21 -10.58 -4.63 -14.47
CA PRO A 21 -11.36 -3.44 -14.81
C PRO A 21 -11.48 -2.40 -13.70
N ALA A 22 -11.60 -2.85 -12.44
CA ALA A 22 -11.68 -1.97 -11.27
C ALA A 22 -10.45 -1.06 -11.11
N TYR A 23 -9.26 -1.54 -11.51
CA TYR A 23 -8.00 -0.81 -11.38
C TYR A 23 -7.59 -0.01 -12.62
N ARG A 24 -8.24 -0.21 -13.78
CA ARG A 24 -7.80 0.43 -15.04
C ARG A 24 -7.76 1.95 -14.97
N GLY A 25 -8.80 2.56 -14.39
CA GLY A 25 -8.85 4.02 -14.23
C GLY A 25 -7.76 4.53 -13.28
N TYR A 26 -7.51 3.80 -12.19
CA TYR A 26 -6.45 4.14 -11.24
C TYR A 26 -5.05 4.02 -11.87
N LEU A 27 -4.79 2.95 -12.62
CA LEU A 27 -3.51 2.76 -13.28
C LEU A 27 -3.26 3.85 -14.34
N SER A 28 -4.26 4.17 -15.17
CA SER A 28 -4.14 5.26 -16.15
C SER A 28 -3.76 6.57 -15.48
N TRP A 29 -4.45 6.91 -14.39
CA TRP A 29 -4.11 8.09 -13.60
C TRP A 29 -2.69 8.00 -13.03
N LEU A 30 -2.31 6.86 -12.46
CA LEU A 30 -1.00 6.66 -11.84
C LEU A 30 0.15 6.83 -12.85
N ASP A 31 -0.02 6.28 -14.06
CA ASP A 31 0.95 6.36 -15.16
C ASP A 31 1.15 7.79 -15.68
N GLU A 32 0.13 8.65 -15.55
CA GLU A 32 0.19 10.07 -15.93
C GLU A 32 0.90 10.95 -14.90
N GLN A 33 1.20 10.45 -13.70
CA GLN A 33 1.76 11.28 -12.63
C GLN A 33 3.27 11.45 -12.74
N ASP A 34 3.76 12.63 -12.37
CA ASP A 34 5.19 12.86 -12.17
C ASP A 34 5.71 12.09 -10.94
N GLN A 35 6.76 11.30 -11.13
CA GLN A 35 7.33 10.47 -10.06
C GLN A 35 7.88 11.32 -8.89
N THR A 36 8.41 12.51 -9.17
CA THR A 36 8.94 13.38 -8.12
C THR A 36 7.81 13.93 -7.26
N TRP A 37 6.70 14.29 -7.90
CA TRP A 37 5.48 14.71 -7.23
C TRP A 37 4.87 13.59 -6.39
N LEU A 38 4.77 12.36 -6.92
CA LEU A 38 4.27 11.20 -6.16
C LEU A 38 5.10 10.95 -4.89
N ARG A 39 6.43 10.98 -4.99
CA ARG A 39 7.31 10.85 -3.81
C ARG A 39 7.08 11.94 -2.78
N LYS A 40 6.84 13.19 -3.21
CA LYS A 40 6.49 14.30 -2.31
C LYS A 40 5.15 14.07 -1.62
N GLN A 41 4.14 13.54 -2.33
CA GLN A 41 2.85 13.20 -1.71
C GLN A 41 3.01 12.08 -0.69
N GLY A 42 3.83 11.06 -0.97
CA GLY A 42 4.14 9.99 -0.02
C GLY A 42 4.77 10.52 1.27
N ALA A 43 5.81 11.35 1.16
CA ALA A 43 6.45 11.97 2.34
C ALA A 43 5.48 12.88 3.12
N LYS A 44 4.60 13.60 2.40
CA LYS A 44 3.57 14.43 3.04
C LYS A 44 2.54 13.59 3.79
N ALA A 45 2.07 12.49 3.20
CA ALA A 45 1.16 11.56 3.84
C ALA A 45 1.81 10.99 5.11
N GLU A 46 3.04 10.48 5.02
CA GLU A 46 3.79 9.97 6.17
C GLU A 46 3.90 11.00 7.31
N SER A 47 4.19 12.27 6.98
CA SER A 47 4.24 13.36 7.95
C SER A 47 2.88 13.62 8.61
N VAL A 48 1.79 13.54 7.85
CA VAL A 48 0.43 13.65 8.40
C VAL A 48 0.15 12.51 9.37
N PHE A 49 0.45 11.26 9.00
CA PHE A 49 0.27 10.09 9.87
C PHE A 49 1.08 10.19 11.16
N ARG A 50 2.34 10.65 11.07
CA ARG A 50 3.20 10.94 12.24
C ARG A 50 2.56 11.97 13.17
N ARG A 51 1.94 13.02 12.63
CA ARG A 51 1.37 14.12 13.42
C ARG A 51 0.00 13.79 14.01
N THR A 52 -0.81 12.96 13.35
CA THR A 52 -2.14 12.57 13.86
C THR A 52 -2.08 11.54 14.98
N GLY A 53 -0.89 11.03 15.33
CA GLY A 53 -0.72 10.10 16.44
C GLY A 53 -1.38 8.74 16.21
N ILE A 54 -1.48 8.29 14.95
CA ILE A 54 -1.92 6.93 14.63
C ILE A 54 -0.74 6.00 14.91
N THR A 55 -0.55 5.70 16.19
CA THR A 55 0.46 4.78 16.71
C THR A 55 -0.22 3.52 17.22
N PHE A 56 0.47 2.39 17.16
CA PHE A 56 0.01 1.15 17.79
C PHE A 56 1.02 0.72 18.85
N ASN A 57 0.51 0.23 19.98
CA ASN A 57 1.33 -0.31 21.05
C ASN A 57 1.85 -1.69 20.67
N VAL A 58 3.17 -1.84 20.62
CA VAL A 58 3.81 -3.15 20.48
C VAL A 58 4.01 -3.74 21.88
N TYR A 59 3.15 -4.66 22.28
CA TYR A 59 3.36 -5.43 23.51
C TYR A 59 4.25 -6.64 23.20
N GLY A 60 5.47 -6.70 23.76
CA GLY A 60 6.31 -7.91 23.63
C GLY A 60 7.80 -7.76 23.94
N GLN A 61 8.35 -6.55 23.99
CA GLN A 61 9.72 -6.29 24.44
C GLN A 61 9.68 -5.11 25.42
N ALA A 62 10.58 -5.08 26.39
CA ALA A 62 10.59 -4.06 27.44
C ALA A 62 10.52 -2.64 26.83
N ALA A 63 9.59 -1.84 27.38
CA ALA A 63 9.26 -0.45 27.03
C ALA A 63 8.32 -0.28 25.82
N GLY A 64 7.20 0.43 26.07
CA GLY A 64 6.21 0.83 25.09
C GLY A 64 6.80 1.72 23.99
N GLU A 65 7.44 1.09 23.02
CA GLU A 65 7.90 1.75 21.81
C GLU A 65 6.69 1.90 20.87
N GLU A 66 6.16 3.12 20.81
CA GLU A 66 5.13 3.47 19.84
C GLU A 66 5.70 3.37 18.42
N ARG A 67 5.07 2.55 17.56
CA ARG A 67 5.46 2.43 16.15
C ARG A 67 4.41 3.08 15.26
N LEU A 68 4.90 3.73 14.21
CA LEU A 68 4.05 4.30 13.16
C LEU A 68 3.40 3.18 12.35
N ILE A 69 2.10 3.31 12.07
CA ILE A 69 1.47 2.46 11.06
C ILE A 69 2.07 2.82 9.68
N PRO A 70 2.58 1.83 8.91
CA PRO A 70 3.02 2.09 7.54
C PRO A 70 1.82 2.48 6.69
N PHE A 71 1.98 3.53 5.88
CA PHE A 71 0.96 3.98 4.94
C PHE A 71 1.35 3.61 3.51
N ASP A 72 0.38 3.11 2.75
CA ASP A 72 0.51 2.87 1.31
C ASP A 72 -0.41 3.84 0.54
N MET A 73 0.12 4.39 -0.56
CA MET A 73 -0.63 5.25 -1.47
C MET A 73 -1.51 4.46 -2.45
N ILE A 74 -1.24 3.17 -2.65
CA ILE A 74 -2.02 2.32 -3.55
C ILE A 74 -3.32 1.90 -2.85
N PRO A 75 -4.50 2.31 -3.34
CA PRO A 75 -5.76 1.97 -2.70
C PRO A 75 -6.15 0.52 -2.97
N ARG A 76 -6.88 -0.08 -2.02
CA ARG A 76 -7.65 -1.30 -2.25
C ARG A 76 -9.02 -0.93 -2.82
N ILE A 77 -9.26 -1.21 -4.09
CA ILE A 77 -10.55 -0.94 -4.77
C ILE A 77 -11.44 -2.18 -4.59
N ILE A 78 -12.70 -1.97 -4.17
CA ILE A 78 -13.69 -3.02 -3.86
C ILE A 78 -14.90 -2.87 -4.80
#